data_AF-A0A7C7NE14-F1
#
_entry.id   AF-A0A7C7NE14-F1
#
_cell.length_a   1.000
_cell.length_b   1.000
_cell.length_c   1.000
_cell.angle_alpha   90.00
_cell.angle_beta   90.00
_cell.angle_gamma   90.00
#
_symmetry.space_group_name_H-M   'P 1'
#
loop_
_entity.id
_entity.type
_entity.pdbx_description
1 polymer ?
#
loop_
_entity_poly.entity_id
_entity_poly.type
_entity_poly.pdbx_seq_one_letter_code
_entity_poly.pdbx_strand_id
1 'polypeptide(L)'
;MKYKVVEADAPFEIVWDKLGIPHVYASSVADAYRGMGYAAGYERLWQIHLSCAYANGEAASLLGERFIQQDAFQRAFNVHGGLTGLPASEGDWITDAYLEGLNAYVRSLDEVPPEFNHAEVEPREFNRADIAARYRFTSWFQHKSWTEKLVLGRLMATHGVDYFSNHVLHFSDEDRTLIEELNEPLRN
;
A
#
# COMPACT_ATOMS: atom_id res chain seq x y z
N MET A 1 -4.20 1.68 -30.14
CA MET A 1 -3.43 2.93 -30.11
C MET A 1 -1.96 2.55 -29.95
N LYS A 2 -1.01 3.24 -30.57
CA LYS A 2 0.42 2.93 -30.39
C LYS A 2 0.94 3.76 -29.20
N TYR A 3 1.23 3.10 -28.08
CA TYR A 3 1.76 3.74 -26.88
C TYR A 3 3.28 3.90 -27.00
N LYS A 4 3.83 4.98 -26.46
CA LYS A 4 5.27 5.23 -26.48
C LYS A 4 5.81 5.27 -25.06
N VAL A 5 6.41 4.16 -24.64
CA VAL A 5 7.29 4.10 -23.48
C VAL A 5 8.71 4.20 -24.01
N VAL A 6 9.47 5.21 -23.57
CA VAL A 6 10.81 5.51 -24.11
C VAL A 6 11.80 4.39 -23.72
N GLU A 7 11.55 3.79 -22.57
CA GLU A 7 12.35 2.73 -21.95
C GLU A 7 12.05 1.34 -22.52
N ALA A 8 11.09 1.20 -23.45
CA ALA A 8 10.73 -0.09 -24.04
C ALA A 8 11.84 -0.63 -24.96
N ASP A 9 12.14 -1.92 -24.83
CA ASP A 9 13.18 -2.59 -25.63
C ASP A 9 12.68 -2.86 -27.06
N ALA A 10 11.39 -3.14 -27.19
CA ALA A 10 10.68 -3.30 -28.46
C ALA A 10 9.26 -2.72 -28.39
N PRO A 11 8.63 -2.43 -29.54
CA PRO A 11 7.22 -2.04 -29.55
C PRO A 11 6.32 -3.12 -28.93
N PHE A 12 5.36 -2.71 -28.11
CA PHE A 12 4.30 -3.55 -27.58
C PHE A 12 2.92 -2.93 -27.83
N GLU A 13 1.87 -3.74 -27.70
CA GLU A 13 0.48 -3.31 -27.88
C GLU A 13 -0.34 -3.53 -26.61
N ILE A 14 -1.24 -2.60 -26.32
CA ILE A 14 -2.26 -2.76 -25.27
C ILE A 14 -3.64 -2.65 -25.93
N VAL A 15 -4.45 -3.69 -25.79
CA VAL A 15 -5.81 -3.77 -26.34
C VAL A 15 -6.79 -3.92 -25.20
N TRP A 16 -7.78 -3.04 -25.14
CA TRP A 16 -8.89 -3.17 -24.19
C TRP A 16 -9.98 -3.99 -24.85
N ASP A 17 -10.44 -5.03 -24.15
CA ASP A 17 -11.57 -5.81 -24.63
C ASP A 17 -12.90 -5.08 -24.40
N LYS A 18 -14.01 -5.75 -24.73
CA LYS A 18 -15.37 -5.18 -24.61
C LYS A 18 -15.79 -4.87 -23.17
N LEU A 19 -15.10 -5.42 -22.17
CA LEU A 19 -15.33 -5.15 -20.75
C LEU A 19 -14.37 -4.09 -20.21
N GLY A 20 -13.48 -3.54 -21.05
CA GLY A 20 -12.45 -2.59 -20.64
C GLY A 20 -11.27 -3.25 -19.91
N ILE A 21 -11.08 -4.57 -20.06
CA ILE A 21 -9.92 -5.24 -19.47
C ILE A 21 -8.73 -5.08 -20.43
N PRO A 22 -7.57 -4.56 -19.98
CA PRO A 22 -6.39 -4.41 -20.82
C PRO A 22 -5.66 -5.74 -21.02
N HIS A 23 -5.36 -6.06 -22.28
CA HIS A 23 -4.53 -7.19 -22.71
C HIS A 23 -3.23 -6.63 -23.30
N VAL A 24 -2.08 -7.02 -22.72
CA VAL A 24 -0.76 -6.55 -23.13
C VAL A 24 -0.06 -7.61 -23.98
N TYR A 25 0.33 -7.25 -25.20
CA TYR A 25 1.07 -8.10 -26.13
C TYR A 25 2.47 -7.53 -26.36
N ALA A 26 3.50 -8.28 -25.93
CA ALA A 26 4.90 -7.86 -26.01
C ALA A 26 5.83 -9.03 -26.36
N SER A 27 7.01 -8.73 -26.92
CA SER A 27 8.04 -9.72 -27.27
C SER A 27 9.00 -10.04 -26.11
N SER A 28 8.99 -9.25 -25.04
CA SER A 28 9.82 -9.44 -23.86
C SER A 28 8.95 -9.39 -22.59
N VAL A 29 9.40 -10.06 -21.52
CA VAL A 29 8.69 -10.02 -20.23
C VAL A 29 8.77 -8.63 -19.60
N ALA A 30 9.87 -7.91 -19.79
CA ALA A 30 10.02 -6.53 -19.31
C ALA A 30 9.01 -5.59 -19.97
N ASP A 31 8.86 -5.65 -21.30
CA ASP A 31 7.87 -4.84 -22.01
C ASP A 31 6.43 -5.22 -21.65
N ALA A 32 6.16 -6.48 -21.29
CA ALA A 32 4.86 -6.87 -20.75
C ALA A 32 4.56 -6.17 -19.41
N TYR A 33 5.55 -6.07 -18.51
CA TYR A 33 5.41 -5.31 -17.26
C TYR A 33 5.31 -3.79 -17.50
N ARG A 34 6.04 -3.22 -18.47
CA ARG A 34 5.87 -1.83 -18.90
C ARG A 34 4.46 -1.56 -19.41
N GLY A 35 3.93 -2.42 -20.27
CA GLY A 35 2.56 -2.31 -20.75
C GLY A 35 1.53 -2.43 -19.62
N MET A 36 1.76 -3.32 -18.65
CA MET A 36 0.93 -3.46 -17.45
C MET A 36 0.94 -2.18 -16.60
N GLY A 37 2.12 -1.58 -16.38
CA GLY A 37 2.27 -0.31 -15.66
C GLY A 37 1.55 0.84 -16.36
N TYR A 38 1.72 0.95 -17.68
CA TYR A 38 1.06 1.99 -18.48
C TYR A 38 -0.47 1.87 -18.42
N ALA A 39 -1.01 0.65 -18.59
CA ALA A 39 -2.44 0.39 -18.47
C ALA A 39 -2.98 0.71 -17.06
N ALA A 40 -2.22 0.38 -16.01
CA ALA A 40 -2.60 0.71 -14.64
C ALA A 40 -2.64 2.23 -14.41
N GLY A 41 -1.69 2.98 -14.95
CA GLY A 41 -1.74 4.44 -14.98
C GLY A 41 -2.99 4.94 -15.67
N TYR A 42 -3.23 4.49 -16.90
CA TYR A 42 -4.39 4.88 -17.70
C TYR A 42 -5.72 4.68 -16.98
N GLU A 43 -5.90 3.52 -16.35
CA GLU A 43 -7.17 3.15 -15.73
C GLU A 43 -7.34 3.70 -14.31
N ARG A 44 -6.25 3.84 -13.53
CA ARG A 44 -6.31 3.93 -12.07
C ARG A 44 -5.37 4.97 -11.46
N LEU A 45 -4.88 5.94 -12.23
CA LEU A 45 -3.88 6.89 -11.73
C LEU A 45 -4.24 7.55 -10.39
N TRP A 46 -5.46 8.09 -10.25
CA TRP A 46 -5.91 8.69 -8.99
C TRP A 46 -5.93 7.68 -7.84
N GLN A 47 -6.45 6.48 -8.09
CA GLN A 47 -6.48 5.41 -7.09
C GLN A 47 -5.07 5.03 -6.64
N ILE A 48 -4.13 4.91 -7.57
CA ILE A 48 -2.72 4.59 -7.29
C ILE A 48 -2.10 5.72 -6.45
N HIS A 49 -2.25 6.97 -6.89
CA HIS A 49 -1.73 8.15 -6.20
C HIS A 49 -2.23 8.22 -4.75
N LEU A 50 -3.54 8.16 -4.57
CA LEU A 50 -4.16 8.22 -3.25
C LEU A 50 -3.74 7.02 -2.39
N SER A 51 -3.65 5.83 -2.98
CA SER A 51 -3.22 4.64 -2.25
C SER A 51 -1.76 4.70 -1.80
N CYS A 52 -0.88 5.35 -2.56
CA CYS A 52 0.50 5.61 -2.17
C CYS A 52 0.56 6.65 -1.06
N ALA A 53 -0.25 7.71 -1.12
CA ALA A 53 -0.32 8.72 -0.07
C ALA A 53 -0.76 8.13 1.27
N TYR A 54 -1.79 7.27 1.27
CA TYR A 54 -2.17 6.51 2.47
C TYR A 54 -1.01 5.69 3.03
N ALA A 55 -0.29 4.96 2.17
CA ALA A 55 0.79 4.09 2.61
C ALA A 55 2.01 4.87 3.13
N ASN A 56 2.32 6.02 2.53
CA ASN A 56 3.45 6.86 2.92
C ASN A 56 3.16 7.80 4.11
N GLY A 57 1.92 7.82 4.60
CA GLY A 57 1.50 8.73 5.66
C GLY A 57 1.50 10.19 5.17
N GLU A 58 0.91 10.40 4.01
CA GLU A 58 0.72 11.67 3.30
C GLU A 58 -0.76 11.92 2.97
N ALA A 59 -1.70 11.15 3.56
CA ALA A 59 -3.11 11.30 3.26
C ALA A 59 -3.69 12.62 3.81
N ALA A 60 -3.15 13.14 4.92
CA ALA A 60 -3.63 14.38 5.52
C ALA A 60 -3.34 15.62 4.66
N SER A 61 -2.25 15.62 3.89
CA SER A 61 -1.97 16.72 2.96
C SER A 61 -2.94 16.74 1.78
N LEU A 62 -3.48 15.58 1.39
CA LEU A 62 -4.41 15.46 0.26
C LEU A 62 -5.88 15.58 0.67
N LEU A 63 -6.25 15.04 1.83
CA LEU A 63 -7.65 14.83 2.23
C LEU A 63 -8.02 15.49 3.56
N GLY A 64 -7.10 16.27 4.14
CA GLY A 64 -7.30 17.11 5.32
C GLY A 64 -7.01 16.45 6.66
N GLU A 65 -7.17 17.24 7.72
CA GLU A 65 -6.69 16.95 9.08
C GLU A 65 -7.22 15.65 9.71
N ARG A 66 -8.37 15.15 9.24
CA ARG A 66 -8.94 13.87 9.72
C ARG A 66 -8.01 12.68 9.52
N PHE A 67 -7.02 12.76 8.63
CA PHE A 67 -6.05 11.70 8.37
C PHE A 67 -4.74 11.85 9.15
N ILE A 68 -4.55 12.89 9.97
CA ILE A 68 -3.31 13.10 10.74
C ILE A 68 -2.97 11.89 11.60
N GLN A 69 -3.96 11.31 12.30
CA GLN A 69 -3.74 10.12 13.12
C GLN A 69 -3.31 8.92 12.27
N GLN A 70 -3.93 8.73 11.11
CA GLN A 70 -3.57 7.64 10.20
C GLN A 70 -2.15 7.80 9.68
N ASP A 71 -1.77 8.99 9.24
CA ASP A 71 -0.42 9.32 8.78
C ASP A 71 0.61 9.08 9.89
N ALA A 72 0.32 9.52 11.12
CA ALA A 72 1.16 9.30 12.28
C ALA A 72 1.37 7.79 12.55
N PHE A 73 0.33 6.97 12.44
CA PHE A 73 0.45 5.53 12.60
C PHE A 73 1.33 4.89 11.51
N GLN A 74 1.16 5.25 10.23
CA GLN A 74 1.99 4.68 9.16
C GLN A 74 3.47 5.04 9.31
N ARG A 75 3.75 6.24 9.82
CA ARG A 75 5.11 6.69 10.12
C ARG A 75 5.68 5.94 11.33
N ALA A 76 4.92 5.83 12.42
CA ALA A 76 5.34 5.14 13.65
C ALA A 76 5.63 3.64 13.42
N PHE A 77 4.86 2.98 12.54
CA PHE A 77 5.03 1.56 12.23
C PHE A 77 5.97 1.29 11.03
N ASN A 78 6.72 2.29 10.55
CA ASN A 78 7.66 2.15 9.43
C ASN A 78 7.02 1.59 8.14
N VAL A 79 5.74 1.90 7.91
CA VAL A 79 5.03 1.47 6.70
C VAL A 79 5.51 2.28 5.50
N HIS A 80 5.65 3.60 5.66
CA HIS A 80 6.15 4.49 4.62
C HIS A 80 7.50 4.01 4.04
N GLY A 81 7.65 4.11 2.73
CA GLY A 81 8.73 3.42 2.00
C GLY A 81 10.11 4.04 2.17
N GLY A 82 10.18 5.29 2.63
CA GLY A 82 11.41 6.11 2.61
C GLY A 82 12.39 5.91 3.77
N LEU A 83 11.96 5.54 4.99
CA LEU A 83 12.90 5.42 6.14
C LEU A 83 13.53 4.05 6.28
N THR A 84 12.96 3.03 5.65
CA THR A 84 13.50 1.67 5.66
C THR A 84 14.27 1.42 4.38
N GLY A 85 15.49 0.91 4.48
CA GLY A 85 16.19 0.43 3.29
C GLY A 85 15.37 -0.60 2.51
N LEU A 86 15.50 -0.59 1.18
CA LEU A 86 15.01 -1.65 0.33
C LEU A 86 16.18 -2.62 0.08
N PRO A 87 16.14 -3.87 0.57
CA PRO A 87 17.17 -4.84 0.24
C PRO A 87 17.13 -5.09 -1.27
N ALA A 88 18.31 -5.22 -1.88
CA ALA A 88 18.42 -5.55 -3.29
C ALA A 88 17.77 -6.91 -3.57
N SER A 89 17.07 -7.02 -4.69
CA SER A 89 16.41 -8.24 -5.13
C SER A 89 16.74 -8.53 -6.58
N GLU A 90 16.95 -9.81 -6.92
CA GLU A 90 17.08 -10.24 -8.32
C GLU A 90 15.81 -9.92 -9.14
N GLY A 91 14.67 -9.73 -8.48
CA GLY A 91 13.39 -9.34 -9.10
C GLY A 91 13.16 -7.84 -9.22
N ASP A 92 14.11 -6.99 -8.83
CA ASP A 92 13.96 -5.54 -8.84
C ASP A 92 13.61 -4.98 -10.23
N TRP A 93 14.12 -5.59 -11.30
CA TRP A 93 13.84 -5.20 -12.68
C TRP A 93 12.35 -5.31 -13.04
N ILE A 94 11.59 -6.20 -12.40
CA ILE A 94 10.13 -6.34 -12.61
C ILE A 94 9.43 -5.07 -12.12
N THR A 95 9.84 -4.61 -10.94
CA THR A 95 9.31 -3.41 -10.29
C THR A 95 9.64 -2.17 -11.12
N ASP A 96 10.88 -2.08 -11.61
CA ASP A 96 11.31 -0.99 -12.49
C ASP A 96 10.53 -0.97 -13.79
N ALA A 97 10.42 -2.11 -14.49
CA ALA A 97 9.69 -2.19 -15.74
C ALA A 97 8.23 -1.75 -15.57
N TYR A 98 7.57 -2.15 -14.48
CA TYR A 98 6.22 -1.68 -14.16
C TYR A 98 6.19 -0.16 -13.92
N LEU A 99 7.12 0.38 -13.13
CA LEU A 99 7.20 1.81 -12.83
C LEU A 99 7.51 2.65 -14.07
N GLU A 100 8.39 2.18 -14.96
CA GLU A 100 8.71 2.82 -16.24
C GLU A 100 7.43 3.00 -17.07
N GLY A 101 6.61 1.96 -17.16
CA GLY A 101 5.30 2.02 -17.82
C GLY A 101 4.32 2.99 -17.17
N LEU A 102 4.16 2.90 -15.85
CA LEU A 102 3.28 3.78 -15.08
C LEU A 102 3.69 5.25 -15.21
N ASN A 103 4.97 5.54 -15.05
CA ASN A 103 5.50 6.90 -15.15
C ASN A 103 5.48 7.41 -16.58
N ALA A 104 5.63 6.55 -17.59
CA ALA A 104 5.41 6.94 -18.97
C ALA A 104 3.97 7.40 -19.23
N TYR A 105 2.97 6.78 -18.58
CA TYR A 105 1.60 7.30 -18.63
C TYR A 105 1.48 8.67 -17.97
N VAL A 106 2.03 8.85 -16.76
CA VAL A 106 2.03 10.13 -16.04
C VAL A 106 2.64 11.25 -16.89
N ARG A 107 3.79 10.99 -17.52
CA ARG A 107 4.47 11.95 -18.42
C ARG A 107 3.71 12.23 -19.72
N SER A 108 2.80 11.35 -20.11
CA SER A 108 2.00 11.50 -21.34
C SER A 108 0.67 12.22 -21.13
N LEU A 109 0.35 12.64 -19.90
CA LEU A 109 -0.88 13.37 -19.59
C LEU A 109 -0.84 14.74 -20.26
N ASP A 110 -1.73 14.95 -21.22
CA ASP A 110 -2.03 16.27 -21.77
C ASP A 110 -3.01 17.05 -20.87
N GLU A 111 -3.91 16.32 -20.19
CA GLU A 111 -4.89 16.85 -19.25
C GLU A 111 -4.80 16.11 -17.92
N VAL A 112 -4.84 16.87 -16.83
CA VAL A 112 -4.83 16.34 -15.45
C VAL A 112 -6.21 15.75 -15.14
N PRO A 113 -6.30 14.49 -14.64
CA PRO A 113 -7.59 13.90 -14.32
C PRO A 113 -8.38 14.72 -13.29
N PRO A 114 -9.72 14.80 -13.38
CA PRO A 114 -10.53 15.71 -12.56
C PRO A 114 -10.34 15.57 -11.05
N GLU A 115 -10.06 14.36 -10.55
CA GLU A 115 -9.86 14.09 -9.12
C GLU A 115 -8.63 14.82 -8.56
N PHE A 116 -7.57 14.94 -9.35
CA PHE A 116 -6.36 15.68 -8.99
C PHE A 116 -6.65 17.19 -8.87
N ASN A 117 -7.40 17.74 -9.84
CA ASN A 117 -7.85 19.14 -9.79
C ASN A 117 -8.73 19.42 -8.57
N HIS A 118 -9.63 18.49 -8.23
CA HIS A 118 -10.50 18.63 -7.06
C HIS A 118 -9.72 18.61 -5.73
N ALA A 119 -8.67 17.81 -5.66
CA ALA A 119 -7.79 17.73 -4.49
C ALA A 119 -6.65 18.77 -4.51
N GLU A 120 -6.62 19.66 -5.50
CA GLU A 120 -5.59 20.69 -5.68
C GLU A 120 -4.15 20.11 -5.67
N VAL A 121 -3.97 18.94 -6.29
CA VAL A 121 -2.69 18.22 -6.34
C VAL A 121 -2.34 17.80 -7.76
N GLU A 122 -1.04 17.76 -8.07
CA GLU A 122 -0.54 17.36 -9.37
C GLU A 122 -0.19 15.87 -9.43
N PRO A 123 -0.43 15.18 -10.57
CA PRO A 123 0.13 13.86 -10.81
C PRO A 123 1.66 13.86 -10.65
N ARG A 124 2.19 12.81 -10.02
CA ARG A 124 3.63 12.62 -9.83
C ARG A 124 4.08 11.26 -10.34
N GLU A 125 5.38 11.16 -10.60
CA GLU A 125 6.01 9.85 -10.83
C GLU A 125 6.10 9.04 -9.53
N PHE A 126 6.18 7.73 -9.70
CA PHE A 126 6.25 6.74 -8.64
C PHE A 126 7.61 6.06 -8.64
N ASN A 127 8.05 5.62 -7.47
CA ASN A 127 9.32 4.92 -7.31
C ASN A 127 9.16 3.61 -6.50
N ARG A 128 10.25 2.86 -6.34
CA ARG A 128 10.22 1.58 -5.61
C ARG A 128 9.79 1.72 -4.15
N ALA A 129 10.05 2.87 -3.52
CA ALA A 129 9.61 3.13 -2.16
C ALA A 129 8.08 3.20 -2.07
N ASP A 130 7.39 3.75 -3.07
CA ASP A 130 5.92 3.73 -3.14
C ASP A 130 5.36 2.30 -3.18
N ILE A 131 5.99 1.42 -3.96
CA ILE A 131 5.60 0.01 -4.05
C ILE A 131 5.83 -0.68 -2.72
N ALA A 132 7.01 -0.51 -2.12
CA ALA A 132 7.32 -1.09 -0.81
C ALA A 132 6.34 -0.62 0.28
N ALA A 133 6.03 0.68 0.31
CA ALA A 133 5.05 1.25 1.22
C ALA A 133 3.68 0.59 1.03
N ARG A 134 3.25 0.43 -0.23
CA ARG A 134 1.95 -0.15 -0.54
C ARG A 134 1.82 -1.61 -0.09
N TYR A 135 2.88 -2.40 -0.25
CA TYR A 135 2.92 -3.78 0.23
C TYR A 135 2.80 -3.85 1.75
N ARG A 136 3.58 -3.03 2.47
CA ARG A 136 3.52 -2.97 3.95
C ARG A 136 2.18 -2.48 4.46
N PHE A 137 1.60 -1.48 3.80
CA PHE A 137 0.28 -0.95 4.15
C PHE A 137 -0.80 -2.03 4.06
N THR A 138 -0.74 -2.93 3.07
CA THR A 138 -1.71 -4.04 3.00
C THR A 138 -1.52 -5.04 4.13
N SER A 139 -0.27 -5.36 4.48
CA SER A 139 0.04 -6.24 5.61
C SER A 139 -0.45 -5.66 6.94
N TRP A 140 -0.46 -4.34 7.08
CA TRP A 140 -1.09 -3.63 8.20
C TRP A 140 -2.62 -3.83 8.28
N PHE A 141 -3.32 -4.35 7.27
CA PHE A 141 -4.73 -4.73 7.44
C PHE A 141 -4.92 -6.22 7.68
N GLN A 142 -3.83 -7.00 7.76
CA GLN A 142 -3.87 -8.44 8.00
C GLN A 142 -3.60 -8.81 9.45
N HIS A 143 -3.03 -7.93 10.27
CA HIS A 143 -2.76 -8.26 11.67
C HIS A 143 -4.02 -8.35 12.52
N LYS A 144 -5.11 -7.64 12.15
CA LYS A 144 -6.53 -7.64 12.66
C LYS A 144 -6.78 -8.06 14.13
N SER A 145 -5.78 -8.00 14.98
CA SER A 145 -5.85 -8.64 16.29
C SER A 145 -5.14 -7.86 17.36
N TRP A 146 -4.30 -6.87 17.05
CA TRP A 146 -3.56 -6.18 18.09
C TRP A 146 -4.48 -5.33 18.98
N THR A 147 -5.41 -4.56 18.41
CA THR A 147 -6.39 -3.79 19.18
C THR A 147 -7.33 -4.71 19.94
N GLU A 148 -7.81 -5.76 19.30
CA GLU A 148 -8.65 -6.78 19.93
C GLU A 148 -7.92 -7.48 21.09
N LYS A 149 -6.64 -7.84 20.90
CA LYS A 149 -5.79 -8.42 21.95
C LYS A 149 -5.53 -7.44 23.09
N LEU A 150 -5.29 -6.16 22.79
CA LEU A 150 -5.11 -5.13 23.82
C LEU A 150 -6.41 -4.92 24.63
N VAL A 151 -7.57 -4.86 23.96
CA VAL A 151 -8.87 -4.74 24.62
C VAL A 151 -9.16 -5.96 25.47
N LEU A 152 -8.96 -7.16 24.93
CA LEU A 152 -9.18 -8.41 25.65
C LEU A 152 -8.21 -8.57 26.82
N GLY A 153 -6.94 -8.20 26.63
CA GLY A 153 -5.94 -8.16 27.69
C GLY A 153 -6.31 -7.17 28.80
N ARG A 154 -6.82 -5.98 28.44
CA ARG A 154 -7.36 -5.03 29.43
C ARG A 154 -8.56 -5.58 30.19
N LEU A 155 -9.48 -6.26 29.50
CA LEU A 155 -10.62 -6.91 30.14
C LEU A 155 -10.18 -8.00 31.11
N MET A 156 -9.25 -8.87 30.69
CA MET A 156 -8.65 -9.91 31.54
C MET A 156 -7.90 -9.33 32.74
N ALA A 157 -7.11 -8.27 32.53
CA ALA A 157 -6.42 -7.57 33.61
C ALA A 157 -7.44 -6.94 34.58
N THR A 158 -8.58 -6.44 34.11
CA THR A 158 -9.57 -5.73 34.95
C THR A 158 -10.49 -6.68 35.72
N HIS A 159 -10.96 -7.76 35.08
CA HIS A 159 -12.00 -8.64 35.64
C HIS A 159 -11.52 -10.08 35.94
N GLY A 160 -10.26 -10.39 35.64
CA GLY A 160 -9.67 -11.71 35.83
C GLY A 160 -9.58 -12.50 34.52
N VAL A 161 -8.46 -13.22 34.36
CA VAL A 161 -8.15 -14.01 33.15
C VAL A 161 -9.19 -15.10 32.91
N ASP A 162 -9.61 -15.80 33.98
CA ASP A 162 -10.50 -16.97 33.87
C ASP A 162 -11.89 -16.63 33.34
N TYR A 163 -12.33 -15.38 33.48
CA TYR A 163 -13.61 -14.93 32.94
C TYR A 163 -13.61 -14.93 31.41
N PHE A 164 -12.46 -14.67 30.77
CA PHE A 164 -12.35 -14.50 29.33
C PHE A 164 -11.56 -15.61 28.61
N SER A 165 -10.78 -16.43 29.33
CA SER A 165 -9.89 -17.44 28.71
C SER A 165 -10.64 -18.43 27.80
N ASN A 166 -11.86 -18.82 28.17
CA ASN A 166 -12.71 -19.73 27.36
C ASN A 166 -13.29 -19.07 26.09
N HIS A 167 -13.12 -17.76 25.92
CA HIS A 167 -13.54 -17.01 24.73
C HIS A 167 -12.39 -16.74 23.77
N VAL A 168 -11.18 -17.24 24.06
CA VAL A 168 -9.98 -17.08 23.23
C VAL A 168 -9.57 -18.43 22.70
N LEU A 169 -9.49 -18.54 21.38
CA LEU A 169 -9.01 -19.75 20.72
C LEU A 169 -7.51 -19.92 21.01
N HIS A 170 -7.12 -21.11 21.47
CA HIS A 170 -5.72 -21.47 21.80
C HIS A 170 -5.06 -20.62 22.90
N PHE A 171 -5.83 -20.14 23.89
CA PHE A 171 -5.28 -19.45 25.04
C PHE A 171 -4.26 -20.33 25.79
N SER A 172 -3.02 -19.85 25.94
CA SER A 172 -1.93 -20.60 26.59
C SER A 172 -1.58 -20.06 27.98
N ASP A 173 -0.71 -20.79 28.68
CA ASP A 173 -0.15 -20.31 29.95
C ASP A 173 0.83 -19.14 29.72
N GLU A 174 1.46 -19.03 28.56
CA GLU A 174 2.22 -17.83 28.19
C GLU A 174 1.31 -16.61 28.05
N ASP A 175 0.12 -16.74 27.45
CA ASP A 175 -0.84 -15.64 27.36
C ASP A 175 -1.26 -15.18 28.76
N ARG A 176 -1.55 -16.13 29.67
CA ARG A 176 -1.88 -15.83 31.07
C ARG A 176 -0.76 -15.05 31.75
N THR A 177 0.48 -15.52 31.61
CA THR A 177 1.67 -14.87 32.18
C THR A 177 1.82 -13.45 31.64
N LEU A 178 1.62 -13.25 30.33
CA LEU A 178 1.71 -11.93 29.69
C LEU A 178 0.69 -10.95 30.27
N ILE A 179 -0.55 -11.38 30.55
CA ILE A 179 -1.57 -10.53 31.17
C ILE A 179 -1.20 -10.15 32.62
N GLU A 180 -0.56 -11.06 33.36
CA GLU A 180 -0.07 -10.79 34.71
C GLU A 180 1.10 -9.79 34.70
N GLU A 181 2.06 -9.98 33.79
CA GLU A 181 3.21 -9.09 33.61
C GLU A 181 2.78 -7.68 33.17
N LEU A 182 1.81 -7.60 32.25
CA LEU A 182 1.30 -6.35 31.70
C LEU A 182 0.07 -5.82 32.47
N ASN A 183 -0.20 -6.32 33.68
CA ASN A 183 -1.44 -5.99 34.39
C ASN A 183 -1.66 -4.49 34.60
N GLU A 184 -0.62 -3.79 35.08
CA GLU A 184 -0.65 -2.34 35.30
C GLU A 184 -0.79 -1.55 33.98
N PRO A 185 0.08 -1.73 32.96
CA PRO A 185 -0.05 -0.98 31.70
C PRO A 185 -1.31 -1.30 30.90
N LEU A 186 -1.93 -2.47 31.09
CA LEU A 186 -3.21 -2.80 30.44
C LEU A 186 -4.41 -2.08 31.08
N ARG A 187 -4.30 -1.66 32.35
CA ARG A 187 -5.39 -0.98 33.08
C ARG A 187 -5.36 0.54 32.90
N ASN A 188 -4.18 1.11 32.68
CA ASN A 188 -3.95 2.54 32.46
C ASN A 188 -4.26 2.95 31.01
#